data_AF-A0A920QWM0-F1
#
_entry.id   AF-A0A920QWM0-F1
#
_cell.length_a   1.000
_cell.length_b   1.000
_cell.length_c   1.000
_cell.angle_alpha   90.00
_cell.angle_beta   90.00
_cell.angle_gamma   90.00
#
_symmetry.space_group_name_H-M   'P 1'
#
loop_
_entity.id
_entity.type
_entity.pdbx_description
1 polymer ?
#
loop_
_entity_poly.entity_id
_entity_poly.type
_entity_poly.pdbx_seq_one_letter_code
_entity_poly.pdbx_strand_id
1 'polypeptide(L)'
;MNSFRSVFNALVYEQLRQAKLLDAGEKIEQETRGWNEEKQTTFSQRSKEFAHDYRYFPEPDLLPVALSKNQISDLREIIPELPSERVNRYIDLYDLEMDTALLITSEKATSDFFDASVDLLDNNSKVDKTLCQTGCQIGLLLICLAL
;
A
#
# COMPACT_ATOMS: atom_id res chain seq x y z
N MET A 1 6.29 -16.50 0.43
CA MET A 1 6.81 -15.15 0.78
C MET A 1 5.71 -14.52 1.60
N ASN A 2 5.92 -14.37 2.90
CA ASN A 2 4.81 -14.26 3.85
C ASN A 2 4.78 -12.91 4.58
N SER A 3 5.67 -11.99 4.22
CA SER A 3 5.72 -10.62 4.76
C SER A 3 6.29 -9.65 3.71
N PHE A 4 5.99 -8.36 3.81
CA PHE A 4 6.60 -7.33 2.95
C PHE A 4 8.12 -7.33 3.05
N ARG A 5 8.66 -7.54 4.26
CA ARG A 5 10.10 -7.67 4.49
C ARG A 5 10.70 -8.87 3.74
N SER A 6 10.03 -10.03 3.79
CA SER A 6 10.44 -11.21 3.03
C SER A 6 10.42 -10.95 1.53
N VAL A 7 9.45 -10.18 1.03
CA VAL A 7 9.38 -9.78 -0.38
C VAL A 7 10.57 -8.91 -0.75
N PHE A 8 10.83 -7.86 0.03
CA PHE A 8 11.97 -6.97 -0.17
C PHE A 8 13.29 -7.75 -0.18
N ASN A 9 13.55 -8.55 0.85
CA ASN A 9 14.80 -9.32 0.96
C ASN A 9 14.98 -10.31 -0.19
N ALA A 10 13.90 -11.00 -0.60
CA ALA A 10 13.96 -11.91 -1.75
C ALA A 10 14.30 -11.17 -3.04
N LEU A 11 13.73 -9.97 -3.26
CA LEU A 11 14.03 -9.14 -4.42
C LEU A 11 15.49 -8.68 -4.41
N VAL A 12 16.00 -8.18 -3.28
CA VAL A 12 17.41 -7.77 -3.15
C VAL A 12 18.35 -8.95 -3.43
N TYR A 13 18.07 -10.12 -2.86
CA TYR A 13 18.87 -11.32 -3.10
C TYR A 13 18.85 -11.71 -4.58
N GLU A 14 17.67 -11.77 -5.19
CA GLU A 14 17.52 -12.22 -6.58
C GLU A 14 18.12 -11.22 -7.57
N GLN A 15 18.02 -9.92 -7.29
CA GLN A 15 18.71 -8.87 -8.05
C GLN A 15 20.22 -9.13 -8.09
N LEU A 16 20.83 -9.37 -6.92
CA LEU A 16 22.27 -9.65 -6.83
C LEU A 16 22.66 -10.97 -7.50
N ARG A 17 21.83 -12.01 -7.38
CA ARG A 17 22.05 -13.30 -8.06
C ARG A 17 22.05 -13.12 -9.57
N GLN A 18 21.02 -12.47 -10.12
CA GLN A 18 20.88 -12.27 -11.56
C GLN A 18 21.98 -11.37 -12.11
N ALA A 19 22.36 -10.31 -11.39
CA ALA A 19 23.50 -9.48 -11.76
C ALA A 19 24.80 -10.30 -11.89
N LYS A 20 25.12 -11.16 -10.90
CA LYS A 20 26.31 -12.02 -10.95
C LYS A 20 26.32 -12.99 -12.15
N LEU A 21 25.15 -13.55 -12.49
CA LEU A 21 25.03 -14.43 -13.67
C LEU A 21 25.31 -13.65 -14.96
N LEU A 22 24.76 -12.44 -15.08
CA LEU A 22 24.98 -11.58 -16.23
C LEU A 22 26.45 -11.13 -16.34
N ASP A 23 27.08 -10.77 -15.22
CA ASP A 23 28.50 -10.38 -15.17
C ASP A 23 29.43 -11.54 -15.56
N ALA A 24 29.03 -12.78 -15.27
CA ALA A 24 29.73 -13.99 -15.68
C ALA A 24 29.46 -14.40 -17.15
N GLY A 25 28.58 -13.69 -17.85
CA GLY A 25 28.15 -14.04 -19.21
C GLY A 25 27.23 -15.27 -19.27
N GLU A 26 26.68 -15.69 -18.14
CA GLU A 26 25.73 -16.81 -18.06
C GLU A 26 24.31 -16.36 -18.43
N LYS A 27 23.48 -17.31 -18.87
CA LYS A 27 22.07 -17.03 -19.19
C LYS A 27 21.21 -17.20 -17.95
N ILE A 28 20.32 -16.25 -17.71
CA ILE A 28 19.27 -16.39 -16.69
C ILE A 28 18.17 -17.29 -17.25
N GLU A 29 17.99 -18.46 -16.66
CA GLU A 29 16.91 -19.38 -17.01
C GLU A 29 15.57 -18.92 -16.45
N GLN A 30 14.48 -19.19 -17.17
CA GLN A 30 13.14 -18.87 -16.71
C GLN A 30 12.65 -19.95 -15.75
N GLU A 31 12.55 -19.62 -14.46
CA GLU A 31 12.19 -20.55 -13.41
C GLU A 31 11.25 -19.92 -12.39
N THR A 32 10.46 -20.75 -11.71
CA THR A 32 9.75 -20.36 -10.50
C THR A 32 10.63 -20.68 -9.31
N ARG A 33 10.99 -19.66 -8.54
CA ARG A 33 11.86 -19.78 -7.35
C ARG A 33 11.07 -19.55 -6.07
N GLY A 34 11.48 -20.23 -5.01
CA GLY A 34 11.01 -20.02 -3.65
C GLY A 34 11.95 -19.14 -2.86
N TRP A 35 11.44 -18.59 -1.75
CA TRP A 35 12.22 -17.85 -0.76
C TRP A 35 12.35 -18.68 0.52
N ASN A 36 13.57 -18.88 1.01
CA ASN A 36 13.84 -19.47 2.30
C ASN A 36 14.22 -18.37 3.29
N GLU A 37 13.38 -18.13 4.29
CA GLU A 37 13.57 -17.07 5.28
C GLU A 37 14.73 -17.36 6.24
N GLU A 38 14.95 -18.62 6.64
CA GLU A 38 16.04 -18.96 7.56
C GLU A 38 17.42 -18.75 6.93
N LYS A 39 17.53 -19.09 5.64
CA LYS A 39 18.79 -18.99 4.89
C LYS A 39 18.95 -17.65 4.17
N GLN A 40 17.90 -16.83 4.11
CA GLN A 40 17.84 -15.59 3.33
C GLN A 40 18.30 -15.79 1.87
N THR A 41 17.84 -16.88 1.24
CA THR A 41 18.24 -17.28 -0.13
C THR A 41 17.04 -17.69 -0.97
N THR A 42 17.09 -17.43 -2.28
CA THR A 42 16.15 -18.03 -3.23
C THR A 42 16.61 -19.43 -3.66
N PHE A 43 15.67 -20.34 -3.88
CA PHE A 43 15.93 -21.68 -4.39
C PHE A 43 15.01 -22.00 -5.57
N SER A 44 15.51 -22.76 -6.54
CA SER A 44 14.67 -23.19 -7.68
C SER A 44 13.63 -24.20 -7.22
N GLN A 45 12.37 -24.01 -7.63
CA GLN A 45 11.30 -24.98 -7.37
C GLN A 45 10.94 -25.74 -8.64
N ARG A 46 10.73 -25.02 -9.74
CA ARG A 46 10.28 -25.58 -11.02
C ARG A 46 10.89 -24.81 -12.17
N SER A 47 11.51 -25.51 -13.12
CA SER A 47 11.86 -24.95 -14.43
C SER A 47 10.60 -24.71 -15.27
N LYS A 48 10.48 -23.53 -15.88
CA LYS A 48 9.38 -23.28 -16.84
C LYS A 48 9.79 -23.80 -18.21
N GLU A 49 9.91 -25.12 -18.33
CA GLU A 49 10.25 -25.76 -19.62
C GLU A 49 9.08 -25.69 -20.62
N PHE A 50 7.84 -25.54 -20.13
CA PHE A 50 6.65 -25.39 -20.97
C PHE A 50 5.67 -24.42 -20.29
N ALA A 51 5.26 -23.36 -20.99
CA ALA A 51 4.12 -22.54 -20.55
C ALA A 51 2.88 -23.44 -20.49
N HIS A 52 2.17 -23.45 -19.35
CA HIS A 52 0.97 -24.26 -19.22
C HIS A 52 -0.12 -23.70 -20.10
N ASP A 53 -0.60 -24.51 -21.05
CA ASP A 53 -1.82 -24.20 -21.78
C ASP A 53 -3.00 -24.42 -20.83
N TYR A 54 -3.45 -23.33 -20.21
CA TYR A 54 -4.61 -23.32 -19.31
C TYR A 54 -5.94 -23.51 -20.06
N ARG A 55 -5.92 -23.53 -21.40
CA ARG A 55 -7.09 -23.75 -22.27
C ARG A 55 -8.28 -22.92 -21.81
N TYR A 56 -8.10 -21.61 -21.68
CA TYR A 56 -9.17 -20.71 -21.27
C TYR A 56 -10.38 -20.84 -22.19
N PHE A 57 -11.55 -21.11 -21.62
CA PHE A 57 -12.84 -21.08 -22.29
C PHE A 57 -13.86 -20.35 -21.40
N PRO A 58 -14.88 -19.70 -21.99
CA PRO A 58 -15.96 -19.13 -21.20
C PRO A 58 -16.63 -20.21 -20.37
N GLU A 59 -16.76 -19.95 -19.08
CA GLU A 59 -17.44 -20.86 -18.17
C GLU A 59 -18.93 -20.96 -18.62
N PRO A 60 -19.44 -22.17 -18.91
CA PRO A 60 -20.75 -22.34 -19.54
C PRO A 60 -21.92 -22.30 -18.55
N ASP A 61 -21.66 -22.52 -17.26
CA ASP A 61 -22.67 -22.59 -16.20
C ASP A 61 -22.93 -21.19 -15.58
N LEU A 62 -21.99 -20.26 -15.75
CA LEU A 62 -22.03 -18.89 -15.27
C LEU A 62 -22.46 -17.95 -16.40
N LEU A 63 -23.60 -17.31 -16.18
CA LEU A 63 -24.01 -16.21 -17.03
C LEU A 63 -23.02 -15.04 -16.92
N PRO A 64 -22.74 -14.31 -18.01
CA PRO A 64 -21.91 -13.11 -17.95
C PRO A 64 -22.45 -12.12 -16.93
N VAL A 65 -21.58 -11.66 -16.03
CA VAL A 65 -21.94 -10.64 -15.04
C VAL A 65 -22.05 -9.29 -15.74
N ALA A 66 -23.28 -8.80 -15.92
CA ALA A 66 -23.55 -7.48 -16.47
C ALA A 66 -23.84 -6.49 -15.33
N LEU A 67 -22.92 -5.54 -15.11
CA LEU A 67 -23.12 -4.44 -14.16
C LEU A 67 -23.81 -3.27 -14.86
N SER A 68 -24.94 -2.81 -14.32
CA SER A 68 -25.61 -1.61 -14.81
C SER A 68 -24.84 -0.34 -14.42
N LYS A 69 -25.02 0.74 -15.20
CA LYS A 69 -24.41 2.04 -14.88
C LYS A 69 -24.84 2.57 -13.50
N ASN A 70 -26.09 2.32 -13.12
CA ASN A 70 -26.62 2.71 -11.81
C ASN A 70 -25.90 1.98 -10.67
N GLN A 71 -25.67 0.67 -10.80
CA GLN A 71 -24.89 -0.06 -9.79
C GLN A 71 -23.46 0.46 -9.65
N ILE A 72 -22.85 0.89 -10.75
CA ILE A 72 -21.49 1.48 -10.72
C ILE A 72 -21.52 2.87 -10.05
N SER A 73 -22.53 3.70 -10.31
CA SER A 73 -22.65 4.99 -9.63
C SER A 73 -22.89 4.81 -8.14
N ASP A 74 -23.77 3.91 -7.74
CA ASP A 74 -24.09 3.64 -6.34
C ASP A 74 -22.84 3.17 -5.57
N LEU A 75 -22.04 2.28 -6.18
CA LEU A 75 -20.77 1.83 -5.59
C LEU A 75 -19.75 2.97 -5.48
N ARG A 76 -19.70 3.87 -6.46
CA ARG A 76 -18.79 5.01 -6.43
C ARG A 76 -19.13 5.99 -5.30
N GLU A 77 -20.41 6.15 -4.95
CA GLU A 77 -20.83 7.00 -3.83
C GLU A 77 -20.47 6.43 -2.45
N ILE A 78 -20.26 5.11 -2.34
CA ILE A 78 -19.92 4.44 -1.08
C ILE A 78 -18.40 4.41 -0.83
N ILE A 79 -17.59 4.51 -1.89
CA ILE A 79 -16.13 4.51 -1.75
C ILE A 79 -15.69 5.77 -1.00
N PRO A 80 -15.04 5.64 0.17
CA PRO A 80 -14.52 6.78 0.90
C PRO A 80 -13.34 7.42 0.15
N GLU A 81 -12.97 8.62 0.58
CA GLU A 81 -11.78 9.32 0.09
C GLU A 81 -10.55 8.42 0.09
N LEU A 82 -9.83 8.37 -1.03
CA LEU A 82 -8.65 7.52 -1.16
C LEU A 82 -7.49 8.06 -0.31
N PRO A 83 -6.57 7.21 0.17
CA PRO A 83 -5.43 7.67 0.98
C PRO A 83 -4.60 8.75 0.30
N SER A 84 -4.38 8.65 -1.02
CA SER A 84 -3.65 9.67 -1.79
C SER A 84 -4.40 11.01 -1.86
N GLU A 85 -5.72 10.98 -1.94
CA GLU A 85 -6.56 12.18 -1.96
C GLU A 85 -6.52 12.85 -0.58
N ARG A 86 -6.60 12.06 0.50
CA ARG A 86 -6.45 12.55 1.89
C ARG A 86 -5.11 13.22 2.13
N VAL A 87 -4.01 12.63 1.65
CA VAL A 87 -2.67 13.23 1.77
C VAL A 87 -2.64 14.61 1.12
N ASN A 88 -3.14 14.71 -0.12
CA ASN A 88 -3.18 15.99 -0.83
C ASN A 88 -4.05 17.01 -0.08
N ARG A 89 -5.23 16.59 0.40
CA ARG A 89 -6.10 17.45 1.22
C ARG A 89 -5.40 17.97 2.48
N TYR A 90 -4.64 17.12 3.16
CA TYR A 90 -3.89 17.49 4.36
C TYR A 90 -2.77 18.48 4.09
N ILE A 91 -2.09 18.34 2.97
CA ILE A 91 -1.07 19.30 2.53
C ILE A 91 -1.73 20.62 2.15
N ASP A 92 -2.80 20.59 1.35
CA ASP A 92 -3.42 21.80 0.81
C ASP A 92 -4.23 22.60 1.85
N LEU A 93 -4.95 21.93 2.76
CA LEU A 93 -5.82 22.59 3.75
C LEU A 93 -5.12 22.91 5.06
N TYR A 94 -4.20 22.03 5.51
CA TYR A 94 -3.58 22.12 6.82
C TYR A 94 -2.08 22.44 6.77
N ASP A 95 -1.50 22.62 5.58
CA ASP A 95 -0.08 22.93 5.36
C ASP A 95 0.86 21.93 6.07
N LEU A 96 0.43 20.66 6.10
CA LEU A 96 1.22 19.57 6.67
C LEU A 96 2.35 19.18 5.74
N GLU A 97 3.51 18.86 6.32
CA GLU A 97 4.61 18.27 5.58
C GLU A 97 4.19 16.88 5.04
N MET A 98 4.66 16.55 3.83
CA MET A 98 4.34 15.30 3.14
C MET A 98 4.53 14.05 4.03
N ASP A 99 5.64 13.97 4.74
CA ASP A 99 5.95 12.82 5.60
C ASP A 99 4.96 12.68 6.76
N THR A 100 4.52 13.80 7.33
CA THR A 100 3.51 13.81 8.40
C THR A 100 2.13 13.43 7.84
N ALA A 101 1.75 13.95 6.68
CA ALA A 101 0.50 13.59 6.02
C ALA A 101 0.46 12.09 5.67
N LEU A 102 1.57 11.53 5.18
CA LEU A 102 1.71 10.10 4.91
C LEU A 102 1.63 9.25 6.18
N LEU A 103 2.23 9.70 7.27
CA LEU A 103 2.16 9.00 8.55
C LEU A 103 0.72 8.92 9.08
N ILE A 104 0.00 10.05 9.06
CA ILE A 104 -1.38 10.12 9.54
C ILE A 104 -2.33 9.26 8.68
N THR A 105 -2.10 9.25 7.37
CA THR A 105 -2.92 8.49 6.39
C THR A 105 -2.49 7.02 6.22
N SER A 106 -1.46 6.57 6.94
CA SER A 106 -0.98 5.19 6.89
C SER A 106 -2.06 4.18 7.32
N GLU A 107 -2.89 4.55 8.29
CA GLU A 107 -4.07 3.81 8.71
C GLU A 107 -5.32 4.67 8.59
N LYS A 108 -6.44 4.06 8.15
CA LYS A 108 -7.71 4.79 8.06
C LYS A 108 -8.15 5.33 9.42
N ALA A 109 -8.00 4.52 10.48
CA ALA A 109 -8.44 4.88 11.82
C ALA A 109 -7.70 6.09 12.40
N THR A 110 -6.39 6.19 12.19
CA THR A 110 -5.58 7.35 12.62
C THR A 110 -5.99 8.61 11.88
N SER A 111 -6.23 8.50 10.57
CA SER A 111 -6.67 9.62 9.75
C SER A 111 -8.08 10.10 10.11
N ASP A 112 -9.01 9.18 10.41
CA ASP A 112 -10.36 9.51 10.86
C ASP A 112 -10.34 10.18 12.26
N PHE A 113 -9.47 9.71 13.15
CA PHE A 113 -9.25 10.34 14.45
C PHE A 113 -8.69 11.75 14.33
N PHE A 114 -7.75 11.97 13.39
CA PHE A 114 -7.21 13.30 13.09
C PHE A 114 -8.30 14.25 12.59
N ASP A 115 -9.09 13.83 11.60
CA ASP A 115 -10.20 14.63 11.07
C ASP A 115 -11.21 14.99 12.19
N ALA A 116 -11.62 14.01 13.01
CA ALA A 116 -12.50 14.27 14.14
C ALA A 116 -11.91 15.24 15.19
N SER A 117 -10.59 15.19 15.38
CA SER A 117 -9.90 16.08 16.31
C SER A 117 -9.87 17.53 15.79
N VAL A 118 -9.65 17.70 14.48
CA VAL A 118 -9.69 19.02 13.82
C VAL A 118 -11.11 19.60 13.90
N ASP A 119 -12.14 18.80 13.60
CA ASP A 119 -13.53 19.23 13.68
C ASP A 119 -13.91 19.74 15.09
N LEU A 120 -13.40 19.10 16.15
CA LEU A 120 -13.65 19.53 17.53
C LEU A 120 -12.97 20.86 17.89
N LEU A 121 -11.81 21.14 17.30
CA LEU A 121 -11.06 22.37 17.54
C LEU A 121 -11.68 23.55 16.81
N ASP A 122 -12.13 23.36 15.56
CA ASP A 122 -12.79 24.39 14.77
C ASP A 122 -14.10 24.88 15.41
N ASN A 123 -14.81 24.00 16.12
CA ASN A 123 -16.06 24.33 16.81
C ASN A 123 -15.89 25.14 18.12
N ASN A 124 -14.70 25.17 18.73
CA ASN A 124 -14.53 25.68 20.10
C ASN A 124 -13.95 27.09 20.22
N SER A 125 -13.25 27.64 19.22
CA SER A 125 -12.90 29.07 19.07
C SER A 125 -11.79 29.23 18.04
N LYS A 126 -11.79 30.33 17.27
CA LYS A 126 -10.72 30.79 16.34
C LYS A 126 -9.33 30.23 16.69
N VAL A 127 -9.01 29.05 16.17
CA VAL A 127 -7.70 28.43 16.36
C VAL A 127 -6.81 28.94 15.23
N ASP A 128 -5.82 29.72 15.62
CA ASP A 128 -4.79 30.25 14.72
C ASP A 128 -4.07 29.07 14.05
N LYS A 129 -3.77 29.15 12.76
CA LYS A 129 -3.22 28.04 11.94
C LYS A 129 -1.93 27.42 12.53
N THR A 130 -1.23 28.17 13.37
CA THR A 130 -0.03 27.78 14.14
C THR A 130 -0.32 26.73 15.23
N LEU A 131 -1.54 26.68 15.78
CA LEU A 131 -1.95 25.67 16.74
C LEU A 131 -2.15 24.29 16.11
N CYS A 132 -2.39 24.21 14.79
CA CYS A 132 -2.43 22.93 14.08
C CYS A 132 -1.03 22.30 14.00
N GLN A 133 0.03 23.10 13.81
CA GLN A 133 1.42 22.60 13.87
C GLN A 133 1.81 22.14 15.29
N THR A 134 1.48 22.90 16.34
CA THR A 134 1.78 22.48 17.73
C THR A 134 0.85 21.40 18.26
N GLY A 135 -0.42 21.40 17.82
CA GLY A 135 -1.43 20.40 18.13
C GLY A 135 -1.19 19.08 17.40
N CYS A 136 -0.63 19.12 16.20
CA CYS A 136 -0.12 17.94 15.49
C CYS A 136 1.05 17.32 16.27
N GLN A 137 1.85 18.11 16.99
CA GLN A 137 2.91 17.61 17.87
C GLN A 137 2.36 16.96 19.15
N ILE A 138 1.23 17.45 19.69
CA ILE A 138 0.53 16.85 20.85
C ILE A 138 -0.27 15.62 20.42
N GLY A 139 -0.87 15.64 19.24
CA GLY A 139 -1.55 14.50 18.62
C GLY A 139 -0.58 13.39 18.25
N LEU A 140 0.57 13.72 17.64
CA LEU A 140 1.68 12.77 17.49
C LEU A 140 2.19 12.29 18.85
N LEU A 141 2.29 13.15 19.88
CA LEU A 141 2.69 12.70 21.21
C LEU A 141 1.69 11.72 21.81
N LEU A 142 0.38 11.95 21.65
CA LEU A 142 -0.68 11.06 22.14
C LEU A 142 -0.74 9.75 21.35
N ILE A 143 -0.50 9.80 20.03
CA ILE A 143 -0.37 8.60 19.18
C ILE A 143 0.91 7.83 19.52
N CYS A 144 2.02 8.51 19.80
CA CYS A 144 3.29 7.91 20.24
C CYS A 144 3.28 7.44 21.71
N LEU A 145 2.41 7.98 22.57
CA LEU A 145 2.23 7.52 23.96
C LEU A 145 1.24 6.36 24.08
N ALA A 146 0.41 6.13 23.05
CA ALA A 146 -0.58 5.06 23.00
C ALA A 146 -0.08 3.78 22.29
N LEU A 147 1.13 3.80 21.71
CA LEU A 147 1.86 2.65 21.15
C LEU A 147 3.04 2.29 22.07
#